data_AF-A0A7Y7B7H1-F1
#
_entry.id   AF-A0A7Y7B7H1-F1
#
_cell.length_a   1.000
_cell.length_b   1.000
_cell.length_c   1.000
_cell.angle_alpha   90.00
_cell.angle_beta   90.00
_cell.angle_gamma   90.00
#
_symmetry.space_group_name_H-M   'P 1'
#
loop_
_entity.id
_entity.type
_entity.pdbx_description
1 polymer ?
#
loop_
_entity_poly.entity_id
_entity_poly.type
_entity_poly.pdbx_seq_one_letter_code
_entity_poly.pdbx_strand_id
1 'polypeptide(L)'
;MEPAAATAPARQRGASAARTALRAPRLDPYKVGGVFFVLYTALSLSRHVRMLTMSWDLGIFEQAIQGYARLGAPIADLKGPGTNILGDHFSPVTALIAPFYRVFPSPVTLLVVQALLFALSTVPVTRLAAHLLGRGRGLAIGVAYGLSWGVQRAVDFDFHEIAFAMPLLAFSLEAVVRRRWRAAVLWAAPLVLVKEDLGVTAAVIGALVLIRLRGVRSDPRAAAWALGLVGFGLAATAVALGVIIPSFNHGGSYDYWTKLDGSGAPGPAPVIPLDTAIRTLLWIVLPTTGLFALRSPVLIVALPTLGWRFLSHDDHYWGTDWHYSAVLMPVVFIALADALAGAPRAGRAWLRTYAQHLPAAVLAAALALTASLPLYSLTLPDSYRIPAGVKAAEGLLDRIPDGSVVESDVGPISRLVNRCRVLWVGDTRGITPDYVALRIADGRSAKDVLGEAQRLHPGVRFRLAGEAGGYAVVQRVG
;
A
#
# COMPACT_ATOMS: atom_id res chain seq x y z
N MET A 1 -58.39 -24.52 -35.07
CA MET A 1 -58.17 -24.64 -33.61
C MET A 1 -56.74 -24.18 -33.36
N GLU A 2 -56.58 -22.90 -33.03
CA GLU A 2 -55.29 -22.19 -32.90
C GLU A 2 -54.95 -22.08 -31.40
N PRO A 3 -53.71 -22.36 -30.95
CA PRO A 3 -53.40 -22.36 -29.52
C PRO A 3 -53.07 -20.94 -29.03
N ALA A 4 -53.73 -20.54 -27.95
CA ALA A 4 -53.58 -19.25 -27.28
C ALA A 4 -52.18 -19.07 -26.67
N ALA A 5 -51.53 -17.96 -27.00
CA ALA A 5 -50.28 -17.52 -26.39
C ALA A 5 -50.51 -17.01 -24.96
N ALA A 6 -49.97 -17.72 -23.97
CA ALA A 6 -50.02 -17.32 -22.57
C ALA A 6 -49.07 -16.15 -22.29
N THR A 7 -49.62 -14.95 -22.11
CA THR A 7 -48.90 -13.77 -21.61
C THR A 7 -48.67 -13.88 -20.11
N ALA A 8 -47.41 -14.04 -19.67
CA ALA A 8 -47.05 -13.99 -18.25
C ALA A 8 -47.33 -12.59 -17.65
N PRO A 9 -47.83 -12.47 -16.40
CA PRO A 9 -48.35 -11.21 -15.87
C PRO A 9 -47.24 -10.21 -15.53
N ALA A 10 -47.42 -8.96 -15.98
CA ALA A 10 -46.50 -7.83 -15.78
C ALA A 10 -46.04 -7.58 -14.32
N ARG A 11 -46.81 -8.04 -13.32
CA ARG A 11 -46.46 -7.96 -11.90
C ARG A 11 -45.20 -8.77 -11.51
N GLN A 12 -44.95 -9.93 -12.14
CA GLN A 12 -43.73 -10.71 -11.87
C GLN A 12 -42.48 -10.06 -12.49
N ARG A 13 -42.62 -9.39 -13.64
CA ARG A 13 -41.53 -8.61 -14.26
C ARG A 13 -41.16 -7.39 -13.42
N GLY A 14 -42.14 -6.67 -12.87
CA GLY A 14 -41.91 -5.53 -11.97
C GLY A 14 -41.23 -5.92 -10.64
N ALA A 15 -41.63 -7.03 -10.02
CA ALA A 15 -41.00 -7.53 -8.79
C ALA A 15 -39.57 -8.06 -9.02
N SER A 16 -39.31 -8.70 -10.18
CA SER A 16 -37.98 -9.11 -10.61
C SER A 16 -37.07 -7.91 -10.88
N ALA A 17 -37.55 -6.91 -11.61
CA ALA A 17 -36.82 -5.67 -11.89
C ALA A 17 -36.53 -4.88 -10.60
N ALA A 18 -37.49 -4.78 -9.67
CA ALA A 18 -37.29 -4.15 -8.36
C ALA A 18 -36.26 -4.90 -7.49
N ARG A 19 -36.31 -6.25 -7.49
CA ARG A 19 -35.30 -7.09 -6.82
C ARG A 19 -33.92 -6.99 -7.46
N THR A 20 -33.85 -6.76 -8.77
CA THR A 20 -32.60 -6.58 -9.53
C THR A 20 -32.02 -5.18 -9.29
N ALA A 21 -32.87 -4.16 -9.24
CA ALA A 21 -32.51 -2.78 -8.89
C ALA A 21 -32.07 -2.62 -7.42
N LEU A 22 -32.59 -3.45 -6.50
CA LEU A 22 -32.13 -3.55 -5.11
C LEU A 22 -30.81 -4.33 -4.95
N ARG A 23 -30.40 -5.10 -5.97
CA ARG A 23 -29.17 -5.92 -6.01
C ARG A 23 -28.06 -5.30 -6.86
N ALA A 24 -28.37 -4.30 -7.68
CA ALA A 24 -27.38 -3.52 -8.42
C ALA A 24 -26.96 -2.34 -7.55
N PRO A 25 -25.72 -2.30 -7.02
CA PRO A 25 -25.20 -1.06 -6.46
C PRO A 25 -25.27 -0.02 -7.58
N ARG A 26 -25.98 1.09 -7.35
CA ARG A 26 -26.08 2.20 -8.32
C ARG A 26 -24.71 2.89 -8.39
N LEU A 27 -24.65 4.18 -8.13
CA LEU A 27 -23.40 4.92 -8.03
C LEU A 27 -22.70 4.73 -6.67
N ASP A 28 -23.25 3.92 -5.75
CA ASP A 28 -22.80 3.82 -4.37
C ASP A 28 -21.31 3.42 -4.21
N PRO A 29 -20.78 2.39 -4.90
CA PRO A 29 -19.36 2.02 -4.78
C PRO A 29 -18.43 3.14 -5.23
N TYR A 30 -18.84 3.88 -6.26
CA TYR A 30 -18.09 5.02 -6.79
C TYR A 30 -18.15 6.23 -5.85
N LYS A 31 -19.27 6.44 -5.17
CA LYS A 31 -19.39 7.46 -4.12
C LYS A 31 -18.50 7.13 -2.92
N VAL A 32 -18.48 5.87 -2.48
CA VAL A 32 -17.56 5.41 -1.43
C VAL A 32 -16.11 5.66 -1.86
N GLY A 33 -15.74 5.26 -3.08
CA GLY A 33 -14.41 5.56 -3.64
C GLY A 33 -14.10 7.06 -3.68
N GLY A 34 -15.03 7.89 -4.17
CA GLY A 34 -14.85 9.34 -4.21
C GLY A 34 -14.65 9.98 -2.83
N VAL A 35 -15.42 9.55 -1.82
CA VAL A 35 -15.26 10.03 -0.44
C VAL A 35 -13.89 9.64 0.11
N PHE A 36 -13.48 8.38 -0.02
CA PHE A 36 -12.18 7.95 0.48
C PHE A 36 -11.00 8.56 -0.29
N PHE A 37 -11.15 8.83 -1.58
CA PHE A 37 -10.15 9.57 -2.34
C PHE A 37 -9.91 10.96 -1.74
N VAL A 38 -10.98 11.69 -1.42
CA VAL A 38 -10.89 13.00 -0.78
C VAL A 38 -10.27 12.88 0.62
N LEU A 39 -10.71 11.92 1.43
CA LEU A 39 -10.20 11.75 2.80
C LEU A 39 -8.71 11.38 2.82
N TYR A 40 -8.28 10.40 2.01
CA TYR A 40 -6.88 9.99 1.96
C TYR A 40 -5.99 11.09 1.39
N THR A 41 -6.44 11.78 0.35
CA THR A 41 -5.70 12.93 -0.22
C THR A 41 -5.57 14.03 0.81
N ALA A 42 -6.64 14.40 1.51
CA ALA A 42 -6.61 15.42 2.56
C ALA A 42 -5.64 15.02 3.69
N LEU A 43 -5.66 13.75 4.11
CA LEU A 43 -4.76 13.24 5.14
C LEU A 43 -3.29 13.36 4.70
N SER A 44 -2.93 12.77 3.55
CA SER A 44 -1.56 12.80 3.07
C SER A 44 -1.06 14.22 2.79
N LEU A 45 -1.89 15.09 2.21
CA LEU A 45 -1.52 16.49 1.96
C LEU A 45 -1.36 17.29 3.25
N SER A 46 -2.28 17.14 4.21
CA SER A 46 -2.19 17.85 5.49
C SER A 46 -0.92 17.49 6.27
N ARG A 47 -0.52 16.21 6.23
CA ARG A 47 0.75 15.74 6.79
C ARG A 47 1.94 16.30 6.02
N HIS A 48 1.87 16.23 4.68
CA HIS A 48 2.94 16.73 3.82
C HIS A 48 3.22 18.22 4.07
N VAL A 49 2.22 19.10 4.01
CA VAL A 49 2.42 20.56 4.21
C VAL A 49 2.85 20.94 5.63
N ARG A 50 2.78 20.01 6.59
CA ARG A 50 3.25 20.17 7.97
C ARG A 50 4.60 19.50 8.22
N MET A 51 5.27 18.98 7.18
CA MET A 51 6.51 18.21 7.27
C MET A 51 6.41 17.01 8.23
N LEU A 52 5.25 16.34 8.26
CA LEU A 52 5.01 15.14 9.06
C LEU A 52 5.19 13.84 8.26
N THR A 53 5.59 13.94 6.99
CA THR A 53 5.97 12.79 6.16
C THR A 53 7.25 12.16 6.72
N MET A 54 7.32 10.83 6.71
CA MET A 54 8.52 10.08 7.09
C MET A 54 9.58 10.13 6.00
N SER A 55 9.20 10.56 4.77
CA SER A 55 10.02 11.07 3.65
C SER A 55 11.18 10.22 3.09
N TRP A 56 11.69 9.23 3.80
CA TRP A 56 12.72 8.31 3.34
C TRP A 56 12.25 7.50 2.13
N ASP A 57 11.25 6.63 2.30
CA ASP A 57 10.69 5.83 1.22
C ASP A 57 10.06 6.70 0.12
N LEU A 58 9.37 7.77 0.52
CA LEU A 58 8.79 8.73 -0.42
C LEU A 58 9.86 9.34 -1.33
N GLY A 59 11.02 9.72 -0.78
CA GLY A 59 12.14 10.26 -1.56
C GLY A 59 12.78 9.21 -2.46
N ILE A 60 12.94 7.97 -1.99
CA ILE A 60 13.49 6.85 -2.79
C ILE A 60 12.60 6.60 -4.00
N PHE A 61 11.29 6.46 -3.80
CA PHE A 61 10.34 6.27 -4.89
C PHE A 61 10.27 7.48 -5.82
N GLU A 62 10.38 8.70 -5.28
CA GLU A 62 10.41 9.91 -6.09
C GLU A 62 11.63 9.93 -7.01
N GLN A 63 12.84 9.61 -6.52
CA GLN A 63 14.05 9.52 -7.34
C GLN A 63 13.92 8.45 -8.44
N ALA A 64 13.39 7.27 -8.10
CA ALA A 64 13.13 6.21 -9.07
C ALA A 64 12.15 6.66 -10.18
N ILE A 65 11.04 7.28 -9.79
CA ILE A 65 10.00 7.78 -10.71
C ILE A 65 10.52 8.93 -11.57
N GLN A 66 11.38 9.80 -11.02
CA GLN A 66 12.08 10.82 -11.81
C GLN A 66 12.94 10.22 -12.91
N GLY A 67 13.63 9.12 -12.63
CA GLY A 67 14.37 8.34 -13.64
C GLY A 67 13.45 7.92 -14.79
N TYR A 68 12.34 7.25 -14.48
CA TYR A 68 11.34 6.87 -15.48
C TYR A 68 10.73 8.08 -16.21
N ALA A 69 10.48 9.18 -15.51
CA ALA A 69 9.98 10.43 -16.09
C ALA A 69 10.99 11.06 -17.06
N ARG A 70 12.28 10.70 -17.01
CA ARG A 70 13.26 11.12 -18.01
C ARG A 70 13.60 10.02 -19.03
N LEU A 71 12.82 8.94 -19.07
CA LEU A 71 13.10 7.72 -19.86
C LEU A 71 14.45 7.09 -19.53
N GLY A 72 14.94 7.30 -18.30
CA GLY A 72 16.19 6.75 -17.79
C GLY A 72 15.98 5.61 -16.81
N ALA A 73 17.08 5.12 -16.25
CA ALA A 73 17.08 4.12 -15.20
C ALA A 73 16.48 4.69 -13.89
N PRO A 74 15.79 3.86 -13.09
CA PRO A 74 15.20 4.28 -11.81
C PRO A 74 16.27 4.31 -10.71
N ILE A 75 17.12 5.33 -10.75
CA ILE A 75 18.21 5.51 -9.78
C ILE A 75 17.67 6.17 -8.51
N ALA A 76 17.99 5.59 -7.36
CA ALA A 76 17.68 6.12 -6.03
C ALA A 76 18.99 6.38 -5.28
N ASP A 77 19.56 7.56 -5.50
CA ASP A 77 20.78 8.05 -4.86
C ASP A 77 20.70 8.07 -3.32
N LEU A 78 19.49 8.13 -2.75
CA LEU A 78 19.25 7.98 -1.31
C LEU A 78 19.66 6.61 -0.76
N LYS A 79 19.62 5.55 -1.58
CA LYS A 79 20.12 4.20 -1.19
C LYS A 79 21.62 4.02 -1.45
N GLY A 80 22.29 5.11 -1.78
CA GLY A 80 23.67 5.13 -2.24
C GLY A 80 23.75 5.66 -3.67
N PRO A 81 24.76 6.49 -3.98
CA PRO A 81 24.91 7.07 -5.30
C PRO A 81 24.89 6.03 -6.42
N GLY A 82 24.04 6.25 -7.43
CA GLY A 82 23.92 5.40 -8.61
C GLY A 82 23.19 4.07 -8.38
N THR A 83 22.62 3.81 -7.19
CA THR A 83 21.88 2.58 -6.92
C THR A 83 20.60 2.50 -7.75
N ASN A 84 20.45 1.42 -8.51
CA ASN A 84 19.24 1.13 -9.28
C ASN A 84 18.22 0.44 -8.36
N ILE A 85 17.02 1.02 -8.22
CA ILE A 85 16.03 0.51 -7.26
C ILE A 85 15.55 -0.90 -7.61
N LEU A 86 15.65 -1.32 -8.87
CA LEU A 86 15.30 -2.69 -9.28
C LEU A 86 16.25 -3.75 -8.71
N GLY A 87 17.41 -3.33 -8.19
CA GLY A 87 18.34 -4.18 -7.42
C GLY A 87 18.04 -4.24 -5.93
N ASP A 88 17.01 -3.52 -5.46
CA ASP A 88 16.53 -3.53 -4.08
C ASP A 88 15.12 -4.15 -4.02
N HIS A 89 14.17 -3.57 -4.76
CA HIS A 89 12.82 -4.08 -4.93
C HIS A 89 12.41 -4.10 -6.41
N PHE A 90 11.88 -5.23 -6.87
CA PHE A 90 11.35 -5.35 -8.23
C PHE A 90 9.93 -4.78 -8.30
N SER A 91 9.83 -3.47 -8.50
CA SER A 91 8.57 -2.71 -8.53
C SER A 91 8.37 -1.84 -9.79
N PRO A 92 8.57 -2.38 -11.02
CA PRO A 92 8.50 -1.59 -12.26
C PRO A 92 7.12 -0.97 -12.55
N VAL A 93 6.05 -1.40 -11.87
CA VAL A 93 4.73 -0.76 -11.97
C VAL A 93 4.75 0.73 -11.66
N THR A 94 5.69 1.18 -10.81
CA THR A 94 5.84 2.59 -10.42
C THR A 94 6.14 3.50 -11.61
N ALA A 95 6.66 2.97 -12.72
CA ALA A 95 6.81 3.69 -13.98
C ALA A 95 5.49 4.27 -14.52
N LEU A 96 4.33 3.71 -14.16
CA LEU A 96 3.01 4.26 -14.53
C LEU A 96 2.74 5.65 -13.93
N ILE A 97 3.48 6.05 -12.89
CA ILE A 97 3.38 7.39 -12.28
C ILE A 97 4.14 8.43 -13.09
N ALA A 98 5.16 8.02 -13.85
CA ALA A 98 6.09 8.90 -14.54
C ALA A 98 5.42 9.97 -15.44
N PRO A 99 4.36 9.66 -16.23
CA PRO A 99 3.67 10.68 -17.03
C PRO A 99 3.02 11.77 -16.19
N PHE A 100 2.47 11.43 -15.02
CA PHE A 100 1.86 12.40 -14.11
C PHE A 100 2.93 13.22 -13.41
N TYR A 101 4.03 12.58 -13.01
CA TYR A 101 5.17 13.26 -12.38
C TYR A 101 5.85 14.25 -13.34
N ARG A 102 5.89 13.98 -14.66
CA ARG A 102 6.37 14.95 -15.66
C ARG A 102 5.57 16.26 -15.65
N VAL A 103 4.26 16.17 -15.45
CA VAL A 103 3.37 17.35 -15.42
C VAL A 103 3.43 18.03 -14.06
N PHE A 104 3.55 17.24 -12.99
CA PHE A 104 3.58 17.71 -11.61
C PHE A 104 4.77 17.07 -10.86
N PRO A 105 6.00 17.60 -11.02
CA PRO A 105 7.21 17.01 -10.44
C PRO A 105 7.32 17.33 -8.95
N SER A 106 6.61 16.55 -8.14
CA SER A 106 6.50 16.72 -6.70
C SER A 106 6.17 15.39 -6.02
N PRO A 107 6.62 15.14 -4.78
CA PRO A 107 6.21 13.97 -4.02
C PRO A 107 4.69 13.93 -3.77
N VAL A 108 4.01 15.08 -3.83
CA VAL A 108 2.55 15.17 -3.76
C VAL A 108 1.88 14.32 -4.84
N THR A 109 2.46 14.24 -6.04
CA THR A 109 1.92 13.41 -7.13
C THR A 109 1.84 11.95 -6.75
N LEU A 110 2.88 11.43 -6.08
CA LEU A 110 2.93 10.05 -5.60
C LEU A 110 1.85 9.83 -4.52
N LEU A 111 1.75 10.74 -3.56
CA LEU A 111 0.75 10.67 -2.48
C LEU A 111 -0.69 10.66 -3.02
N VAL A 112 -1.00 11.52 -4.00
CA VAL A 112 -2.32 11.57 -4.65
C VAL A 112 -2.62 10.31 -5.45
N VAL A 113 -1.62 9.76 -6.16
CA VAL A 113 -1.78 8.49 -6.89
C VAL A 113 -2.06 7.33 -5.93
N GLN A 114 -1.33 7.24 -4.82
CA GLN A 114 -1.61 6.22 -3.79
C GLN A 114 -3.02 6.38 -3.21
N ALA A 115 -3.42 7.60 -2.85
CA ALA A 115 -4.77 7.88 -2.36
C ALA A 115 -5.85 7.43 -3.36
N LEU A 116 -5.63 7.68 -4.66
CA LEU A 116 -6.52 7.23 -5.73
C LEU A 116 -6.60 5.70 -5.82
N LEU A 117 -5.47 5.00 -5.79
CA LEU A 117 -5.43 3.54 -5.93
C LEU A 117 -6.09 2.83 -4.73
N PHE A 118 -5.83 3.30 -3.51
CA PHE A 118 -6.50 2.82 -2.30
C PHE A 118 -8.00 3.15 -2.29
N ALA A 119 -8.39 4.33 -2.78
CA ALA A 119 -9.80 4.66 -2.91
C ALA A 119 -10.49 3.81 -3.98
N LEU A 120 -9.82 3.52 -5.09
CA LEU A 120 -10.32 2.70 -6.18
C LEU A 120 -10.59 1.26 -5.74
N SER A 121 -9.78 0.70 -4.85
CA SER A 121 -9.99 -0.66 -4.32
C SER A 121 -11.27 -0.78 -3.47
N THR A 122 -11.82 0.32 -2.96
CA THR A 122 -13.12 0.31 -2.26
C THR A 122 -14.28 -0.03 -3.19
N VAL A 123 -14.14 0.24 -4.50
CA VAL A 123 -15.19 0.04 -5.51
C VAL A 123 -15.54 -1.45 -5.65
N PRO A 124 -14.61 -2.37 -5.99
CA PRO A 124 -14.94 -3.80 -6.08
C PRO A 124 -15.39 -4.40 -4.75
N VAL A 125 -14.84 -3.97 -3.60
CA VAL A 125 -15.26 -4.45 -2.27
C VAL A 125 -16.72 -4.08 -2.00
N THR A 126 -17.06 -2.81 -2.13
CA THR A 126 -18.44 -2.31 -1.92
C THR A 126 -19.41 -2.92 -2.92
N ARG A 127 -19.00 -3.00 -4.20
CA ARG A 127 -19.82 -3.55 -5.28
C ARG A 127 -20.13 -5.03 -5.06
N LEU A 128 -19.13 -5.82 -4.69
CA LEU A 128 -19.30 -7.24 -4.39
C LEU A 128 -20.19 -7.44 -3.17
N ALA A 129 -19.91 -6.74 -2.07
CA ALA A 129 -20.67 -6.85 -0.85
C ALA A 129 -22.15 -6.47 -1.07
N ALA A 130 -22.43 -5.40 -1.82
CA ALA A 130 -23.79 -5.00 -2.17
C ALA A 130 -24.50 -6.04 -3.05
N HIS A 131 -23.77 -6.62 -4.01
CA HIS A 131 -24.30 -7.67 -4.88
C HIS A 131 -24.71 -8.92 -4.09
N LEU A 132 -23.91 -9.31 -3.08
CA LEU A 132 -24.14 -10.52 -2.28
C LEU A 132 -25.14 -10.32 -1.12
N LEU A 133 -25.09 -9.17 -0.46
CA LEU A 133 -25.74 -8.93 0.83
C LEU A 133 -26.84 -7.86 0.79
N GLY A 134 -27.01 -7.20 -0.35
CA GLY A 134 -27.91 -6.06 -0.53
C GLY A 134 -27.25 -4.71 -0.23
N ARG A 135 -27.86 -3.64 -0.75
CA ARG A 135 -27.31 -2.26 -0.76
C ARG A 135 -26.78 -1.79 0.60
N GLY A 136 -27.58 -1.87 1.67
CA GLY A 136 -27.22 -1.34 3.00
C GLY A 136 -26.02 -2.06 3.64
N ARG A 137 -26.03 -3.40 3.63
CA ARG A 137 -24.90 -4.20 4.14
C ARG A 137 -23.65 -4.04 3.28
N GLY A 138 -23.83 -3.92 1.96
CA GLY A 138 -22.74 -3.64 1.04
C GLY A 138 -22.06 -2.30 1.29
N LEU A 139 -22.84 -1.25 1.49
CA LEU A 139 -22.35 0.06 1.90
C LEU A 139 -21.61 0.00 3.23
N ALA A 140 -22.16 -0.71 4.24
CA ALA A 140 -21.50 -0.85 5.53
C ALA A 140 -20.11 -1.51 5.42
N ILE A 141 -20.00 -2.59 4.66
CA ILE A 141 -18.71 -3.27 4.40
C ILE A 141 -17.76 -2.38 3.60
N GLY A 142 -18.27 -1.67 2.58
CA GLY A 142 -17.47 -0.75 1.77
C GLY A 142 -16.87 0.40 2.57
N VAL A 143 -17.67 1.03 3.42
CA VAL A 143 -17.22 2.10 4.32
C VAL A 143 -16.26 1.56 5.39
N ALA A 144 -16.56 0.40 5.98
CA ALA A 144 -15.67 -0.23 6.94
C ALA A 144 -14.30 -0.60 6.34
N TYR A 145 -14.26 -1.04 5.07
CA TYR A 145 -13.03 -1.29 4.35
C TYR A 145 -12.20 -0.01 4.17
N GLY A 146 -12.82 1.09 3.74
CA GLY A 146 -12.10 2.37 3.61
C GLY A 146 -11.65 2.94 4.96
N LEU A 147 -12.37 2.68 6.05
CA LEU A 147 -11.95 3.03 7.41
C LEU A 147 -11.01 2.00 8.04
N SER A 148 -10.64 0.93 7.35
CA SER A 148 -9.86 -0.15 7.97
C SER A 148 -8.47 0.33 8.38
N TRP A 149 -8.03 -0.14 9.55
CA TRP A 149 -6.76 0.28 10.15
C TRP A 149 -5.56 0.06 9.23
N GLY A 150 -5.53 -1.05 8.48
CA GLY A 150 -4.44 -1.37 7.57
C GLY A 150 -4.34 -0.39 6.39
N VAL A 151 -5.47 0.11 5.88
CA VAL A 151 -5.48 1.15 4.84
C VAL A 151 -5.04 2.48 5.43
N GLN A 152 -5.59 2.88 6.58
CA GLN A 152 -5.24 4.17 7.20
C GLN A 152 -3.74 4.25 7.57
N ARG A 153 -3.16 3.18 8.12
CA ARG A 153 -1.72 3.13 8.46
C ARG A 153 -0.82 3.23 7.23
N ALA A 154 -1.21 2.62 6.11
CA ALA A 154 -0.46 2.75 4.86
C ALA A 154 -0.58 4.16 4.24
N VAL A 155 -1.72 4.85 4.39
CA VAL A 155 -1.85 6.26 3.94
C VAL A 155 -0.98 7.19 4.79
N ASP A 156 -0.83 6.90 6.08
CA ASP A 156 -0.04 7.68 7.03
C ASP A 156 1.47 7.54 6.85
N PHE A 157 1.92 6.37 6.37
CA PHE A 157 3.34 6.04 6.19
C PHE A 157 3.96 6.54 4.87
N ASP A 158 3.19 7.25 4.03
CA ASP A 158 3.58 7.76 2.70
C ASP A 158 3.56 6.70 1.58
N PHE A 159 4.07 7.07 0.39
CA PHE A 159 3.91 6.30 -0.85
C PHE A 159 4.67 4.98 -0.86
N HIS A 160 3.98 3.91 -1.25
CA HIS A 160 4.56 2.58 -1.51
C HIS A 160 3.94 1.96 -2.77
N GLU A 161 4.74 1.20 -3.51
CA GLU A 161 4.35 0.46 -4.72
C GLU A 161 3.15 -0.48 -4.50
N ILE A 162 2.99 -0.99 -3.26
CA ILE A 162 1.83 -1.84 -2.89
C ILE A 162 0.47 -1.14 -3.07
N ALA A 163 0.46 0.19 -3.25
CA ALA A 163 -0.72 0.94 -3.69
C ALA A 163 -1.35 0.36 -4.95
N PHE A 164 -0.53 -0.09 -5.92
CA PHE A 164 -1.02 -0.73 -7.14
C PHE A 164 -1.63 -2.11 -6.87
N ALA A 165 -1.15 -2.84 -5.86
CA ALA A 165 -1.71 -4.16 -5.51
C ALA A 165 -3.14 -4.06 -4.99
N MET A 166 -3.50 -2.97 -4.30
CA MET A 166 -4.81 -2.82 -3.65
C MET A 166 -6.00 -2.96 -4.61
N PRO A 167 -6.10 -2.19 -5.72
CA PRO A 167 -7.20 -2.38 -6.67
C PRO A 167 -7.06 -3.70 -7.46
N LEU A 168 -5.86 -4.14 -7.80
CA LEU A 168 -5.63 -5.40 -8.53
C LEU A 168 -6.16 -6.61 -7.74
N LEU A 169 -5.81 -6.71 -6.46
CA LEU A 169 -6.32 -7.73 -5.54
C LEU A 169 -7.83 -7.63 -5.41
N ALA A 170 -8.37 -6.43 -5.18
CA ALA A 170 -9.79 -6.28 -4.94
C ALA A 170 -10.65 -6.62 -6.18
N PHE A 171 -10.25 -6.19 -7.38
CA PHE A 171 -10.93 -6.58 -8.64
C PHE A 171 -10.76 -8.05 -8.97
N SER A 172 -9.55 -8.62 -8.75
CA SER A 172 -9.30 -10.04 -8.98
C SER A 172 -10.18 -10.91 -8.08
N LEU A 173 -10.19 -10.63 -6.78
CA LEU A 173 -10.95 -11.42 -5.81
C LEU A 173 -12.47 -11.24 -5.96
N GLU A 174 -12.95 -10.05 -6.33
CA GLU A 174 -14.35 -9.89 -6.77
C GLU A 174 -14.65 -10.83 -7.94
N ALA A 175 -13.78 -10.88 -8.94
CA ALA A 175 -13.96 -11.74 -10.09
C ALA A 175 -13.91 -13.23 -9.70
N VAL A 176 -13.04 -13.65 -8.78
CA VAL A 176 -13.02 -15.02 -8.22
C VAL A 176 -14.37 -15.37 -7.59
N VAL A 177 -14.87 -14.52 -6.68
CA VAL A 177 -16.14 -14.77 -5.97
C VAL A 177 -17.32 -14.81 -6.94
N ARG A 178 -17.31 -13.94 -7.96
CA ARG A 178 -18.33 -13.91 -9.03
C ARG A 178 -18.11 -14.94 -10.14
N ARG A 179 -17.12 -15.84 -10.00
CA ARG A 179 -16.78 -16.88 -10.97
C ARG A 179 -16.44 -16.37 -12.39
N ARG A 180 -15.87 -15.17 -12.47
CA ARG A 180 -15.37 -14.55 -13.72
C ARG A 180 -13.89 -14.85 -13.89
N TRP A 181 -13.57 -16.12 -14.16
CA TRP A 181 -12.20 -16.66 -14.10
C TRP A 181 -11.17 -15.90 -14.93
N ARG A 182 -11.49 -15.59 -16.19
CA ARG A 182 -10.60 -14.79 -17.05
C ARG A 182 -10.30 -13.42 -16.45
N ALA A 183 -11.32 -12.74 -15.92
CA ALA A 183 -11.11 -11.44 -15.29
C ALA A 183 -10.28 -11.56 -14.01
N ALA A 184 -10.50 -12.60 -13.20
CA ALA A 184 -9.70 -12.86 -12.00
C ALA A 184 -8.21 -12.99 -12.34
N VAL A 185 -7.90 -13.75 -13.39
CA VAL A 185 -6.52 -13.95 -13.85
C VAL A 185 -5.92 -12.68 -14.44
N LEU A 186 -6.66 -11.96 -15.29
CA LEU A 186 -6.17 -10.70 -15.89
C LEU A 186 -5.92 -9.60 -14.86
N TRP A 187 -6.68 -9.55 -13.76
CA TRP A 187 -6.44 -8.62 -12.66
C TRP A 187 -5.32 -9.06 -11.72
N ALA A 188 -5.08 -10.37 -11.57
CA ALA A 188 -4.02 -10.90 -10.72
C ALA A 188 -2.64 -10.91 -11.40
N ALA A 189 -2.57 -11.16 -12.71
CA ALA A 189 -1.30 -11.28 -13.43
C ALA A 189 -0.37 -10.05 -13.26
N PRO A 190 -0.86 -8.79 -13.30
CA PRO A 190 0.01 -7.62 -13.12
C PRO A 190 0.61 -7.48 -11.71
N LEU A 191 0.17 -8.26 -10.71
CA LEU A 191 0.76 -8.24 -9.37
C LEU A 191 2.27 -8.55 -9.38
N VAL A 192 2.74 -9.35 -10.34
CA VAL A 192 4.17 -9.68 -10.50
C VAL A 192 5.04 -8.46 -10.81
N LEU A 193 4.45 -7.36 -11.28
CA LEU A 193 5.14 -6.10 -11.59
C LEU A 193 5.07 -5.10 -10.42
N VAL A 194 4.27 -5.42 -9.40
CA VAL A 194 4.07 -4.52 -8.25
C VAL A 194 5.19 -4.69 -7.24
N LYS A 195 5.45 -5.93 -6.83
CA LYS A 195 6.52 -6.28 -5.89
C LYS A 195 6.92 -7.74 -6.12
N GLU A 196 8.19 -8.07 -5.91
CA GLU A 196 8.77 -9.39 -6.17
C GLU A 196 8.03 -10.56 -5.50
N ASP A 197 7.50 -10.36 -4.29
CA ASP A 197 6.78 -11.38 -3.51
C ASP A 197 5.32 -11.55 -3.95
N LEU A 198 4.74 -10.55 -4.64
CA LEU A 198 3.33 -10.58 -5.05
C LEU A 198 3.06 -11.55 -6.22
N GLY A 199 4.09 -12.07 -6.89
CA GLY A 199 3.95 -13.21 -7.81
C GLY A 199 3.49 -14.49 -7.11
N VAL A 200 3.93 -14.72 -5.87
CA VAL A 200 3.41 -15.83 -5.04
C VAL A 200 1.93 -15.61 -4.72
N THR A 201 1.53 -14.36 -4.44
CA THR A 201 0.12 -14.01 -4.23
C THR A 201 -0.73 -14.27 -5.48
N ALA A 202 -0.24 -13.90 -6.67
CA ALA A 202 -0.89 -14.23 -7.93
C ALA A 202 -1.05 -15.75 -8.12
N ALA A 203 -0.02 -16.53 -7.79
CA ALA A 203 -0.08 -17.97 -7.85
C ALA A 203 -1.14 -18.55 -6.89
N VAL A 204 -1.23 -18.04 -5.67
CA VAL A 204 -2.26 -18.46 -4.70
C VAL A 204 -3.68 -18.08 -5.16
N ILE A 205 -3.87 -16.95 -5.86
CA ILE A 205 -5.16 -16.64 -6.51
C ILE A 205 -5.48 -17.68 -7.60
N GLY A 206 -4.49 -18.11 -8.39
CA GLY A 206 -4.64 -19.22 -9.34
C GLY A 206 -5.08 -20.52 -8.65
N ALA A 207 -4.41 -20.89 -7.55
CA ALA A 207 -4.80 -22.05 -6.74
C ALA A 207 -6.22 -21.91 -6.15
N LEU A 208 -6.60 -20.71 -5.70
CA LEU A 208 -7.94 -20.41 -5.23
C LEU A 208 -8.99 -20.64 -6.33
N VAL A 209 -8.70 -20.23 -7.57
CA VAL A 209 -9.59 -20.52 -8.72
C VAL A 209 -9.74 -22.03 -8.91
N LEU A 210 -8.64 -22.82 -8.86
CA LEU A 210 -8.70 -24.28 -8.96
C LEU A 210 -9.55 -24.91 -7.84
N ILE A 211 -9.42 -24.43 -6.60
CA ILE A 211 -10.25 -24.87 -5.48
C ILE A 211 -11.73 -24.58 -5.75
N ARG A 212 -12.05 -23.40 -6.31
CA ARG A 212 -13.42 -22.98 -6.61
C ARG A 212 -14.04 -23.70 -7.82
N LEU A 213 -13.23 -24.30 -8.68
CA LEU A 213 -13.69 -25.13 -9.79
C LEU A 213 -14.11 -26.53 -9.34
N ARG A 214 -13.65 -27.02 -8.17
CA ARG A 214 -14.06 -28.32 -7.63
C ARG A 214 -15.59 -28.34 -7.40
N GLY A 215 -16.26 -29.35 -7.96
CA GLY A 215 -17.72 -29.53 -7.82
C GLY A 215 -18.59 -28.71 -8.78
N VAL A 216 -17.99 -28.00 -9.74
CA VAL A 216 -18.68 -27.43 -10.91
C VAL A 216 -18.40 -28.33 -12.11
N ARG A 217 -19.26 -28.35 -13.15
CA ARG A 217 -18.92 -29.02 -14.43
C ARG A 217 -17.53 -28.53 -14.86
N SER A 218 -16.65 -29.47 -15.20
CA SER A 218 -15.27 -29.18 -15.58
C SER A 218 -15.25 -28.06 -16.64
N ASP A 219 -14.58 -26.96 -16.33
CA ASP A 219 -14.25 -25.88 -17.27
C ASP A 219 -12.74 -25.96 -17.52
N PRO A 220 -12.30 -26.71 -18.56
CA PRO A 220 -10.88 -26.90 -18.84
C PRO A 220 -10.17 -25.59 -19.13
N ARG A 221 -10.87 -24.60 -19.70
CA ARG A 221 -10.28 -23.29 -20.00
C ARG A 221 -10.00 -22.53 -18.71
N ALA A 222 -10.95 -22.50 -17.77
CA ALA A 222 -10.73 -21.88 -16.47
C ALA A 222 -9.59 -22.55 -15.68
N ALA A 223 -9.50 -23.88 -15.74
CA ALA A 223 -8.40 -24.61 -15.12
C ALA A 223 -7.04 -24.26 -15.77
N ALA A 224 -6.98 -24.19 -17.10
CA ALA A 224 -5.77 -23.78 -17.83
C ALA A 224 -5.34 -22.36 -17.48
N TRP A 225 -6.27 -21.39 -17.42
CA TRP A 225 -5.97 -20.02 -16.98
C TRP A 225 -5.43 -19.98 -15.56
N ALA A 226 -6.02 -20.76 -14.65
CA ALA A 226 -5.61 -20.80 -13.25
C ALA A 226 -4.22 -21.45 -13.08
N LEU A 227 -3.96 -22.57 -13.76
CA LEU A 227 -2.64 -23.21 -13.79
C LEU A 227 -1.59 -22.30 -14.43
N GLY A 228 -1.96 -21.61 -15.51
CA GLY A 228 -1.11 -20.60 -16.15
C GLY A 228 -0.74 -19.47 -15.20
N LEU A 229 -1.69 -18.98 -14.40
CA LEU A 229 -1.42 -17.96 -13.37
C LEU A 229 -0.51 -18.48 -12.25
N VAL A 230 -0.69 -19.73 -11.80
CA VAL A 230 0.19 -20.38 -10.82
C VAL A 230 1.62 -20.44 -11.36
N GLY A 231 1.80 -21.00 -12.56
CA GLY A 231 3.12 -21.12 -13.18
C GLY A 231 3.76 -19.76 -13.43
N PHE A 232 3.00 -18.81 -13.98
CA PHE A 232 3.49 -17.45 -14.24
C PHE A 232 3.90 -16.71 -12.97
N GLY A 233 3.07 -16.75 -11.92
CA GLY A 233 3.37 -16.07 -10.66
C GLY A 233 4.63 -16.60 -9.99
N LEU A 234 4.77 -17.93 -9.90
CA LEU A 234 5.97 -18.56 -9.33
C LEU A 234 7.22 -18.31 -10.16
N ALA A 235 7.12 -18.45 -11.49
CA ALA A 235 8.24 -18.19 -12.39
C ALA A 235 8.68 -16.73 -12.34
N ALA A 236 7.74 -15.78 -12.32
CA ALA A 236 8.05 -14.36 -12.23
C ALA A 236 8.75 -14.01 -10.91
N THR A 237 8.27 -14.52 -9.77
CA THR A 237 8.96 -14.34 -8.48
C THR A 237 10.37 -14.95 -8.50
N ALA A 238 10.53 -16.17 -9.03
CA ALA A 238 11.84 -16.81 -9.12
C ALA A 238 12.82 -16.02 -10.00
N VAL A 239 12.35 -15.49 -11.14
CA VAL A 239 13.16 -14.64 -12.02
C VAL A 239 13.49 -13.30 -11.36
N ALA A 240 12.53 -12.67 -10.69
CA ALA A 240 12.75 -11.40 -9.99
C ALA A 240 13.83 -11.54 -8.90
N LEU A 241 13.69 -12.54 -8.02
CA LEU A 241 14.60 -12.77 -6.90
C LEU A 241 15.95 -13.37 -7.32
N GLY A 242 15.97 -14.26 -8.31
CA GLY A 242 17.16 -15.03 -8.70
C GLY A 242 17.97 -14.42 -9.84
N VAL A 243 17.39 -13.50 -10.61
CA VAL A 243 18.04 -12.93 -11.81
C VAL A 243 17.99 -11.42 -11.80
N ILE A 244 16.78 -10.82 -11.76
CA ILE A 244 16.63 -9.39 -11.99
C ILE A 244 17.27 -8.60 -10.85
N ILE A 245 16.85 -8.83 -9.60
CA ILE A 245 17.38 -8.10 -8.46
C ILE A 245 18.91 -8.29 -8.34
N PRO A 246 19.45 -9.53 -8.34
CA PRO A 246 20.90 -9.75 -8.34
C PRO A 246 21.66 -9.03 -9.45
N SER A 247 21.08 -8.89 -10.65
CA SER A 247 21.75 -8.22 -11.78
C SER A 247 21.89 -6.71 -11.62
N PHE A 248 21.06 -6.09 -10.77
CA PHE A 248 21.07 -4.65 -10.49
C PHE A 248 21.65 -4.32 -9.11
N ASN A 249 21.76 -5.30 -8.21
CA ASN A 249 22.31 -5.14 -6.87
C ASN A 249 23.85 -5.14 -6.90
N HIS A 250 24.50 -4.21 -6.20
CA HIS A 250 25.97 -4.13 -6.17
C HIS A 250 26.65 -5.37 -5.57
N GLY A 251 25.99 -6.05 -4.63
CA GLY A 251 26.46 -7.30 -4.01
C GLY A 251 26.09 -8.56 -4.79
N GLY A 252 25.37 -8.46 -5.92
CA GLY A 252 24.98 -9.61 -6.73
C GLY A 252 23.98 -10.55 -6.04
N SER A 253 23.25 -10.07 -5.04
CA SER A 253 22.31 -10.86 -4.25
C SER A 253 21.04 -10.06 -3.93
N TYR A 254 20.03 -10.72 -3.36
CA TYR A 254 18.85 -10.05 -2.83
C TYR A 254 19.04 -9.81 -1.33
N ASP A 255 19.25 -8.55 -0.94
CA ASP A 255 19.66 -8.16 0.40
C ASP A 255 18.70 -8.62 1.51
N TYR A 256 17.41 -8.75 1.20
CA TYR A 256 16.39 -9.17 2.16
C TYR A 256 16.45 -10.67 2.50
N TRP A 257 17.25 -11.48 1.81
CA TRP A 257 17.54 -12.85 2.25
C TRP A 257 18.13 -12.87 3.66
N THR A 258 18.97 -11.89 3.99
CA THR A 258 19.60 -11.75 5.32
C THR A 258 18.58 -11.60 6.45
N LYS A 259 17.41 -11.03 6.13
CA LYS A 259 16.28 -10.87 7.07
C LYS A 259 15.42 -12.13 7.18
N LEU A 260 15.55 -13.08 6.26
CA LEU A 260 14.82 -14.36 6.28
C LEU A 260 15.67 -15.50 6.83
N ASP A 261 16.98 -15.49 6.58
CA ASP A 261 17.92 -16.50 7.08
C ASP A 261 18.60 -16.10 8.40
N GLY A 262 18.45 -14.84 8.82
CA GLY A 262 18.96 -14.32 10.10
C GLY A 262 20.44 -13.94 10.07
N SER A 263 21.12 -14.05 8.93
CA SER A 263 22.56 -13.76 8.77
C SER A 263 22.92 -12.28 8.94
N GLY A 264 21.94 -11.38 8.88
CA GLY A 264 22.14 -9.94 9.08
C GLY A 264 22.19 -9.50 10.55
N ALA A 265 21.93 -10.38 11.52
CA ALA A 265 21.85 -10.01 12.94
C ALA A 265 23.23 -10.11 13.64
N PRO A 266 23.64 -9.13 14.47
CA PRO A 266 24.88 -9.18 15.25
C PRO A 266 24.85 -10.19 16.43
N GLY A 267 23.82 -11.05 16.49
CA GLY A 267 23.55 -12.01 17.56
C GLY A 267 22.55 -13.09 17.10
N PRO A 268 21.95 -13.88 18.00
CA PRO A 268 20.94 -14.86 17.61
C PRO A 268 19.79 -14.15 16.89
N ALA A 269 19.42 -14.68 15.71
CA ALA A 269 18.40 -14.09 14.87
C ALA A 269 17.07 -13.96 15.63
N PRO A 270 16.47 -12.76 15.73
CA PRO A 270 15.21 -12.57 16.43
C PRO A 270 14.10 -13.43 15.86
N VAL A 271 13.32 -14.11 16.70
CA VAL A 271 12.14 -14.89 16.24
C VAL A 271 10.89 -14.20 16.74
N ILE A 272 9.84 -14.17 15.90
CA ILE A 272 8.57 -13.55 16.26
C ILE A 272 8.02 -14.15 17.58
N PRO A 273 7.75 -13.32 18.59
CA PRO A 273 7.09 -13.77 19.80
C PRO A 273 5.67 -14.30 19.48
N LEU A 274 5.29 -15.43 20.09
CA LEU A 274 3.99 -16.05 19.83
C LEU A 274 2.82 -15.11 20.14
N ASP A 275 2.93 -14.31 21.20
CA ASP A 275 1.92 -13.34 21.57
C ASP A 275 1.80 -12.23 20.51
N THR A 276 2.91 -11.79 19.90
CA THR A 276 2.91 -10.83 18.79
C THR A 276 2.23 -11.43 17.57
N ALA A 277 2.57 -12.66 17.19
CA ALA A 277 1.94 -13.36 16.06
C ALA A 277 0.41 -13.50 16.25
N ILE A 278 -0.02 -13.94 17.45
CA ILE A 278 -1.43 -14.08 17.79
C ILE A 278 -2.14 -12.71 17.77
N ARG A 279 -1.56 -11.67 18.38
CA ARG A 279 -2.13 -10.32 18.41
C ARG A 279 -2.29 -9.78 16.99
N THR A 280 -1.27 -9.92 16.14
CA THR A 280 -1.33 -9.49 14.74
C THR A 280 -2.44 -10.21 13.98
N LEU A 281 -2.52 -11.54 14.07
CA LEU A 281 -3.58 -12.31 13.40
C LEU A 281 -4.98 -11.92 13.89
N LEU A 282 -5.16 -11.79 15.20
CA LEU A 282 -6.42 -11.35 15.78
C LEU A 282 -6.78 -9.93 15.35
N TRP A 283 -5.82 -9.02 15.27
CA TRP A 283 -6.06 -7.65 14.81
C TRP A 283 -6.45 -7.57 13.33
N ILE A 284 -5.93 -8.49 12.52
CA ILE A 284 -6.27 -8.60 11.09
C ILE A 284 -7.69 -9.13 10.88
N VAL A 285 -8.23 -9.98 11.75
CA VAL A 285 -9.51 -10.68 11.51
C VAL A 285 -10.65 -10.31 12.47
N LEU A 286 -10.37 -9.92 13.71
CA LEU A 286 -11.39 -9.67 14.73
C LEU A 286 -12.12 -8.32 14.49
N PRO A 287 -11.46 -7.15 14.54
CA PRO A 287 -12.14 -5.87 14.35
C PRO A 287 -12.65 -5.66 12.90
N THR A 288 -12.02 -6.31 11.93
CA THR A 288 -12.30 -6.17 10.49
C THR A 288 -13.37 -7.13 9.99
N THR A 289 -13.48 -8.33 10.59
CA THR A 289 -14.36 -9.40 10.07
C THR A 289 -15.17 -10.14 11.12
N GLY A 290 -15.01 -9.83 12.42
CA GLY A 290 -15.63 -10.60 13.51
C GLY A 290 -15.32 -12.09 13.43
N LEU A 291 -14.11 -12.45 13.00
CA LEU A 291 -13.67 -13.83 12.73
C LEU A 291 -14.45 -14.56 11.62
N PHE A 292 -15.44 -13.92 10.98
CA PHE A 292 -16.32 -14.61 10.05
C PHE A 292 -15.66 -14.88 8.69
N ALA A 293 -14.65 -14.10 8.32
CA ALA A 293 -13.84 -14.32 7.12
C ALA A 293 -13.10 -15.67 7.12
N LEU A 294 -12.85 -16.26 8.30
CA LEU A 294 -12.24 -17.60 8.45
C LEU A 294 -13.06 -18.70 7.76
N ARG A 295 -14.34 -18.45 7.47
CA ARG A 295 -15.24 -19.39 6.78
C ARG A 295 -15.12 -19.32 5.26
N SER A 296 -14.36 -18.37 4.71
CA SER A 296 -14.19 -18.23 3.26
C SER A 296 -12.82 -18.76 2.82
N PRO A 297 -12.76 -19.59 1.76
CA PRO A 297 -11.49 -20.00 1.19
C PRO A 297 -10.74 -18.85 0.51
N VAL A 298 -11.33 -17.65 0.34
CA VAL A 298 -10.59 -16.47 -0.15
C VAL A 298 -9.42 -16.12 0.77
N LEU A 299 -9.55 -16.40 2.07
CA LEU A 299 -8.55 -16.03 3.06
C LEU A 299 -7.16 -16.66 2.81
N ILE A 300 -7.07 -17.75 2.04
CA ILE A 300 -5.77 -18.35 1.68
C ILE A 300 -4.85 -17.38 0.96
N VAL A 301 -5.40 -16.37 0.28
CA VAL A 301 -4.63 -15.34 -0.44
C VAL A 301 -3.86 -14.43 0.52
N ALA A 302 -4.21 -14.39 1.81
CA ALA A 302 -3.44 -13.69 2.83
C ALA A 302 -2.17 -14.46 3.26
N LEU A 303 -2.07 -15.75 2.96
CA LEU A 303 -0.98 -16.61 3.45
C LEU A 303 0.41 -16.20 2.96
N PRO A 304 0.63 -15.81 1.69
CA PRO A 304 1.97 -15.40 1.25
C PRO A 304 2.53 -14.23 2.05
N THR A 305 1.73 -13.17 2.21
CA THR A 305 2.13 -11.98 2.98
C THR A 305 2.31 -12.30 4.46
N LEU A 306 1.45 -13.12 5.06
CA LEU A 306 1.63 -13.56 6.45
C LEU A 306 2.85 -14.48 6.62
N GLY A 307 3.14 -15.30 5.60
CA GLY A 307 4.22 -16.28 5.59
C GLY A 307 5.58 -15.61 5.67
N TRP A 308 5.93 -14.77 4.70
CA TRP A 308 7.23 -14.08 4.73
C TRP A 308 7.35 -13.16 5.95
N ARG A 309 6.24 -12.54 6.36
CA ARG A 309 6.18 -11.64 7.52
C ARG A 309 6.55 -12.35 8.82
N PHE A 310 6.08 -13.58 9.04
CA PHE A 310 6.35 -14.34 10.26
C PHE A 310 7.57 -15.25 10.17
N LEU A 311 8.10 -15.49 8.95
CA LEU A 311 9.40 -16.13 8.76
C LEU A 311 10.57 -15.16 8.94
N SER A 312 10.36 -13.86 8.71
CA SER A 312 11.43 -12.89 8.82
C SER A 312 11.86 -12.64 10.26
N HIS A 313 13.16 -12.43 10.43
CA HIS A 313 13.85 -12.05 11.65
C HIS A 313 13.90 -10.54 11.90
N ASP A 314 13.16 -9.75 11.11
CA ASP A 314 13.02 -8.29 11.27
C ASP A 314 11.70 -7.97 11.99
N ASP A 315 11.79 -7.35 13.16
CA ASP A 315 10.67 -7.05 14.04
C ASP A 315 9.70 -6.01 13.47
N HIS A 316 10.18 -5.15 12.57
CA HIS A 316 9.36 -4.16 11.86
C HIS A 316 8.23 -4.81 11.05
N TYR A 317 8.39 -6.08 10.65
CA TYR A 317 7.37 -6.78 9.88
C TYR A 317 6.27 -7.38 10.76
N TRP A 318 6.53 -7.68 12.03
CA TRP A 318 5.62 -8.52 12.82
C TRP A 318 4.35 -7.81 13.27
N GLY A 319 4.45 -6.52 13.61
CA GLY A 319 3.41 -5.72 14.26
C GLY A 319 2.42 -5.01 13.33
N THR A 320 1.42 -4.35 13.90
CA THR A 320 0.34 -3.68 13.15
C THR A 320 0.70 -2.31 12.60
N ASP A 321 1.97 -1.94 12.68
CA ASP A 321 2.50 -0.69 12.18
C ASP A 321 2.82 -0.78 10.68
N TRP A 322 3.22 0.37 10.12
CA TRP A 322 3.62 0.51 8.71
C TRP A 322 2.52 0.11 7.71
N HIS A 323 2.92 -0.18 6.47
CA HIS A 323 2.00 -0.38 5.35
C HIS A 323 1.66 -1.86 5.06
N TYR A 324 2.37 -2.83 5.65
CA TYR A 324 2.31 -4.26 5.28
C TYR A 324 0.91 -4.88 5.37
N SER A 325 0.05 -4.34 6.23
CA SER A 325 -1.31 -4.87 6.42
C SER A 325 -2.31 -4.37 5.37
N ALA A 326 -1.95 -3.37 4.54
CA ALA A 326 -2.85 -2.83 3.54
C ALA A 326 -3.30 -3.90 2.53
N VAL A 327 -2.36 -4.66 1.96
CA VAL A 327 -2.65 -5.71 0.96
C VAL A 327 -3.53 -6.84 1.51
N LEU A 328 -3.56 -7.02 2.82
CA LEU A 328 -4.43 -7.99 3.49
C LEU A 328 -5.88 -7.51 3.58
N MET A 329 -6.11 -6.19 3.65
CA MET A 329 -7.45 -5.61 3.81
C MET A 329 -8.43 -6.01 2.67
N PRO A 330 -8.11 -5.86 1.37
CA PRO A 330 -9.04 -6.29 0.33
C PRO A 330 -9.32 -7.80 0.40
N VAL A 331 -8.34 -8.61 0.82
CA VAL A 331 -8.50 -10.07 1.00
C VAL A 331 -9.52 -10.37 2.11
N VAL A 332 -9.32 -9.84 3.32
CA VAL A 332 -10.16 -10.17 4.48
C VAL A 332 -11.58 -9.63 4.35
N PHE A 333 -11.76 -8.44 3.75
CA PHE A 333 -13.10 -7.87 3.52
C PHE A 333 -13.87 -8.60 2.41
N ILE A 334 -13.20 -9.06 1.34
CA ILE A 334 -13.85 -9.90 0.32
C ILE A 334 -14.15 -11.29 0.89
N ALA A 335 -13.25 -11.87 1.69
CA ALA A 335 -13.47 -13.12 2.41
C ALA A 335 -14.68 -13.01 3.36
N LEU A 336 -14.83 -11.90 4.08
CA LEU A 336 -15.99 -11.60 4.91
C LEU A 336 -17.29 -11.61 4.08
N ALA A 337 -17.33 -10.86 2.96
CA ALA A 337 -18.52 -10.78 2.11
C ALA A 337 -18.90 -12.15 1.52
N ASP A 338 -17.92 -12.92 1.05
CA ASP A 338 -18.09 -14.28 0.52
C ASP A 338 -18.60 -15.25 1.61
N ALA A 339 -18.05 -15.20 2.82
CA ALA A 339 -18.52 -16.00 3.95
C ALA A 339 -19.96 -15.65 4.34
N LEU A 340 -20.29 -14.36 4.42
CA LEU A 340 -21.63 -13.86 4.77
C LEU A 340 -22.69 -14.29 3.74
N ALA A 341 -22.35 -14.38 2.46
CA ALA A 341 -23.25 -14.87 1.42
C ALA A 341 -23.64 -16.34 1.61
N GLY A 342 -22.78 -17.13 2.26
CA GLY A 342 -23.04 -18.52 2.64
C GLY A 342 -23.85 -18.69 3.92
N ALA A 343 -23.92 -17.66 4.78
CA ALA A 343 -24.50 -17.74 6.11
C ALA A 343 -25.97 -18.21 6.17
N PRO A 344 -26.88 -17.87 5.24
CA PRO A 344 -28.26 -18.36 5.27
C PRO A 344 -28.38 -19.89 5.20
N ARG A 345 -27.36 -20.58 4.67
CA ARG A 345 -27.29 -22.05 4.59
C ARG A 345 -26.72 -22.69 5.85
N ALA A 346 -26.33 -21.91 6.85
CA ALA A 346 -25.81 -22.44 8.11
C ALA A 346 -26.93 -23.13 8.90
N GLY A 347 -26.66 -24.36 9.37
CA GLY A 347 -27.62 -25.14 10.16
C GLY A 347 -27.90 -24.55 11.55
N ARG A 348 -27.01 -23.72 12.10
CA ARG A 348 -27.15 -23.12 13.43
C ARG A 348 -27.80 -21.73 13.36
N ALA A 349 -28.87 -21.51 14.13
CA ALA A 349 -29.61 -20.25 14.13
C ALA A 349 -28.78 -19.04 14.57
N TRP A 350 -27.95 -19.19 15.61
CA TRP A 350 -27.11 -18.11 16.12
C TRP A 350 -26.11 -17.59 15.08
N LEU A 351 -25.56 -18.46 14.22
CA LEU A 351 -24.65 -18.06 13.14
C LEU A 351 -25.35 -17.19 12.10
N ARG A 352 -26.63 -17.47 11.81
CA ARG A 352 -27.43 -16.65 10.89
C ARG A 352 -27.70 -15.27 11.47
N THR A 353 -28.10 -15.21 12.73
CA THR A 353 -28.31 -13.94 13.45
C THR A 353 -27.02 -13.13 13.54
N TYR A 354 -25.90 -13.78 13.90
CA TYR A 354 -24.59 -13.14 13.94
C TYR A 354 -24.22 -12.53 12.58
N ALA A 355 -24.28 -13.32 11.50
CA ALA A 355 -24.00 -12.88 10.14
C ALA A 355 -24.93 -11.74 9.67
N GLN A 356 -26.18 -11.71 10.16
CA GLN A 356 -27.15 -10.67 9.80
C GLN A 356 -26.73 -9.28 10.29
N HIS A 357 -26.18 -9.21 11.50
CA HIS A 357 -25.79 -7.96 12.16
C HIS A 357 -24.31 -7.60 11.96
N LEU A 358 -23.49 -8.57 11.56
CA LEU A 358 -22.04 -8.40 11.44
C LEU A 358 -21.60 -7.23 10.54
N PRO A 359 -22.19 -6.95 9.37
CA PRO A 359 -21.82 -5.77 8.58
C PRO A 359 -21.93 -4.44 9.34
N ALA A 360 -22.96 -4.30 10.18
CA ALA A 360 -23.15 -3.11 11.01
C ALA A 360 -22.15 -3.08 12.17
N ALA A 361 -21.87 -4.23 12.79
CA ALA A 361 -20.88 -4.35 13.86
C ALA A 361 -19.45 -4.03 13.38
N VAL A 362 -19.07 -4.52 12.19
CA VAL A 362 -17.79 -4.23 11.55
C VAL A 362 -17.67 -2.75 11.20
N LEU A 363 -18.74 -2.13 10.69
CA LEU A 363 -18.76 -0.68 10.46
C LEU A 363 -18.62 0.11 11.78
N ALA A 364 -19.34 -0.28 12.83
CA ALA A 364 -19.26 0.36 14.13
C ALA A 364 -17.85 0.23 14.73
N ALA A 365 -17.22 -0.94 14.62
CA ALA A 365 -15.84 -1.16 15.05
C ALA A 365 -14.85 -0.30 14.24
N ALA A 366 -15.00 -0.22 12.92
CA ALA A 366 -14.15 0.61 12.08
C ALA A 366 -14.29 2.11 12.41
N LEU A 367 -15.51 2.59 12.67
CA LEU A 367 -15.76 3.97 13.11
C LEU A 367 -15.16 4.24 14.49
N ALA A 368 -15.35 3.33 15.46
CA ALA A 368 -14.80 3.47 16.80
C ALA A 368 -13.26 3.49 16.79
N LEU A 369 -12.63 2.57 16.03
CA LEU A 369 -11.18 2.53 15.86
C LEU A 369 -10.66 3.75 15.10
N THR A 370 -11.47 4.37 14.22
CA THR A 370 -11.04 5.56 13.49
C THR A 370 -10.60 6.67 14.44
N ALA A 371 -11.20 6.78 15.64
CA ALA A 371 -10.81 7.77 16.65
C ALA A 371 -9.36 7.65 17.15
N SER A 372 -8.72 6.48 16.98
CA SER A 372 -7.30 6.25 17.30
C SER A 372 -6.43 6.04 16.05
N LEU A 373 -6.96 6.33 14.87
CA LEU A 373 -6.29 6.13 13.59
C LEU A 373 -6.10 7.45 12.84
N PRO A 374 -5.20 7.47 11.83
CA PRO A 374 -4.80 8.70 11.13
C PRO A 374 -5.94 9.59 10.61
N LEU A 375 -7.07 9.04 10.14
CA LEU A 375 -8.18 9.85 9.65
C LEU A 375 -8.84 10.71 10.73
N TYR A 376 -8.71 10.37 12.02
CA TYR A 376 -9.19 11.23 13.11
C TYR A 376 -8.55 12.61 13.07
N SER A 377 -7.30 12.72 12.62
CA SER A 377 -6.59 14.00 12.52
C SER A 377 -7.33 15.00 11.63
N LEU A 378 -8.09 14.56 10.63
CA LEU A 378 -8.90 15.45 9.78
C LEU A 378 -10.05 16.15 10.51
N THR A 379 -10.40 15.70 11.71
CA THR A 379 -11.39 16.38 12.56
C THR A 379 -10.77 17.47 13.43
N LEU A 380 -9.44 17.53 13.51
CA LEU A 380 -8.71 18.46 14.37
C LEU A 380 -8.33 19.72 13.58
N PRO A 381 -8.69 20.93 14.06
CA PRO A 381 -8.33 22.19 13.39
C PRO A 381 -6.83 22.36 13.15
N ASP A 382 -5.99 21.82 14.05
CA ASP A 382 -4.54 21.94 13.97
C ASP A 382 -3.93 21.13 12.82
N SER A 383 -4.65 20.17 12.26
CA SER A 383 -4.23 19.47 11.04
C SER A 383 -4.20 20.36 9.81
N TYR A 384 -4.90 21.50 9.85
CA TYR A 384 -4.97 22.47 8.76
C TYR A 384 -4.11 23.71 9.00
N ARG A 385 -3.41 23.78 10.14
CA ARG A 385 -2.52 24.89 10.47
C ARG A 385 -1.07 24.48 10.23
N ILE A 386 -0.38 25.24 9.37
CA ILE A 386 1.06 25.07 9.14
C ILE A 386 1.82 25.79 10.26
N PRO A 387 2.59 25.07 11.10
CA PRO A 387 3.36 25.68 12.19
C PRO A 387 4.38 26.71 11.68
N ALA A 388 4.67 27.75 12.45
CA ALA A 388 5.67 28.75 12.10
C ALA A 388 7.07 28.14 11.87
N GLY A 389 7.44 27.12 12.67
CA GLY A 389 8.69 26.38 12.50
C GLY A 389 8.79 25.69 11.14
N VAL A 390 7.68 25.12 10.63
CA VAL A 390 7.65 24.48 9.31
C VAL A 390 7.86 25.51 8.20
N LYS A 391 7.17 26.65 8.27
CA LYS A 391 7.37 27.75 7.30
C LYS A 391 8.82 28.27 7.30
N ALA A 392 9.42 28.36 8.48
CA ALA A 392 10.81 28.78 8.64
C ALA A 392 11.79 27.73 8.08
N ALA A 393 11.51 26.44 8.30
CA ALA A 393 12.29 25.34 7.72
C ALA A 393 12.19 25.31 6.18
N GLU A 394 10.99 25.42 5.62
CA GLU A 394 10.80 25.49 4.16
C GLU A 394 11.52 26.70 3.57
N GLY A 395 11.35 27.88 4.17
CA GLY A 395 12.07 29.09 3.74
C GLY A 395 13.59 28.97 3.86
N LEU A 396 14.11 28.17 4.79
CA LEU A 396 15.54 27.87 4.90
C LEU A 396 16.02 26.96 3.76
N LEU A 397 15.27 25.90 3.48
CA LEU A 397 15.57 24.90 2.44
C LEU A 397 15.45 25.49 1.02
N ASP A 398 14.51 26.40 0.80
CA ASP A 398 14.30 27.08 -0.49
C ASP A 398 15.50 27.92 -0.95
N ARG A 399 16.39 28.29 -0.02
CA ARG A 399 17.65 29.01 -0.33
C ARG A 399 18.70 28.12 -0.98
N ILE A 400 18.54 26.80 -0.96
CA ILE A 400 19.43 25.86 -1.65
C ILE A 400 19.13 25.93 -3.16
N PRO A 401 20.08 26.30 -4.03
CA PRO A 401 19.83 26.42 -5.46
C PRO A 401 19.37 25.11 -6.11
N ASP A 402 18.47 25.20 -7.09
CA ASP A 402 18.07 24.05 -7.92
C ASP A 402 19.29 23.42 -8.60
N GLY A 403 19.25 22.09 -8.74
CA GLY A 403 20.33 21.30 -9.32
C GLY A 403 21.51 21.04 -8.38
N SER A 404 21.52 21.61 -7.17
CA SER A 404 22.58 21.37 -6.19
C SER A 404 22.63 19.90 -5.75
N VAL A 405 23.82 19.41 -5.41
CA VAL A 405 23.99 18.14 -4.71
C VAL A 405 23.82 18.38 -3.21
N VAL A 406 22.83 17.74 -2.61
CA VAL A 406 22.48 17.94 -1.19
C VAL A 406 22.57 16.63 -0.44
N GLU A 407 23.35 16.60 0.64
CA GLU A 407 23.32 15.52 1.62
C GLU A 407 22.29 15.84 2.70
N SER A 408 21.39 14.90 2.99
CA SER A 408 20.25 15.15 3.87
C SER A 408 19.83 13.95 4.71
N ASP A 409 19.16 14.25 5.82
CA ASP A 409 18.41 13.29 6.63
C ASP A 409 16.93 13.29 6.23
N VAL A 410 16.11 12.57 7.00
CA VAL A 410 14.71 12.33 6.68
C VAL A 410 13.93 13.60 6.33
N GLY A 411 13.96 14.63 7.18
CA GLY A 411 13.02 15.76 7.07
C GLY A 411 13.09 16.52 5.72
N PRO A 412 14.26 17.02 5.30
CA PRO A 412 14.37 17.84 4.10
C PRO A 412 14.22 17.08 2.78
N ILE A 413 14.37 15.75 2.76
CA ILE A 413 14.26 14.91 1.54
C ILE A 413 13.00 15.26 0.73
N SER A 414 11.84 15.31 1.37
CA SER A 414 10.55 15.58 0.71
C SER A 414 10.38 17.00 0.15
N ARG A 415 11.35 17.89 0.38
CA ARG A 415 11.38 19.26 -0.13
C ARG A 415 12.44 19.49 -1.19
N LEU A 416 13.39 18.57 -1.30
CA LEU A 416 14.60 18.76 -2.10
C LEU A 416 14.69 17.79 -3.26
N VAL A 417 14.16 16.56 -3.15
CA VAL A 417 14.33 15.53 -4.20
C VAL A 417 13.85 15.99 -5.57
N ASN A 418 12.75 16.76 -5.65
CA ASN A 418 12.20 17.22 -6.91
C ASN A 418 13.05 18.29 -7.64
N ARG A 419 13.96 18.97 -6.92
CA ARG A 419 14.77 20.10 -7.44
C ARG A 419 16.28 19.91 -7.31
N CYS A 420 16.73 18.99 -6.46
CA CYS A 420 18.13 18.76 -6.12
C CYS A 420 18.50 17.28 -6.28
N ARG A 421 19.80 17.00 -6.45
CA ARG A 421 20.32 15.63 -6.33
C ARG A 421 20.56 15.32 -4.86
N VAL A 422 19.64 14.60 -4.23
CA VAL A 422 19.69 14.33 -2.79
C VAL A 422 20.38 13.00 -2.49
N LEU A 423 21.34 13.03 -1.58
CA LEU A 423 22.10 11.91 -1.05
C LEU A 423 21.74 11.67 0.42
N TRP A 424 21.82 10.43 0.88
CA TRP A 424 21.64 10.13 2.29
C TRP A 424 22.87 10.53 3.11
N VAL A 425 22.61 11.11 4.28
CA VAL A 425 23.65 11.48 5.23
C VAL A 425 24.52 10.27 5.62
N GLY A 426 25.82 10.39 5.40
CA GLY A 426 26.79 9.34 5.72
C GLY A 426 27.00 8.24 4.67
N ASP A 427 26.24 8.20 3.56
CA ASP A 427 26.48 7.26 2.44
C ASP A 427 26.60 7.99 1.09
N THR A 428 27.50 8.97 1.02
CA THR A 428 27.77 9.74 -0.21
C THR A 428 28.76 9.07 -1.15
N ARG A 429 29.39 7.96 -0.74
CA ARG A 429 30.39 7.17 -1.51
C ARG A 429 31.44 8.03 -2.24
N GLY A 430 31.94 9.05 -1.55
CA GLY A 430 32.99 9.94 -2.06
C GLY A 430 32.49 11.14 -2.88
N ILE A 431 31.17 11.29 -3.07
CA ILE A 431 30.59 12.50 -3.66
C ILE A 431 30.58 13.60 -2.60
N THR A 432 31.31 14.69 -2.87
CA THR A 432 31.26 15.87 -2.00
C THR A 432 30.01 16.69 -2.30
N PRO A 433 29.09 16.89 -1.34
CA PRO A 433 27.88 17.68 -1.56
C PRO A 433 28.20 19.18 -1.64
N ASP A 434 27.32 19.93 -2.31
CA ASP A 434 27.33 21.40 -2.31
C ASP A 434 26.73 21.94 -1.00
N TYR A 435 25.71 21.24 -0.49
CA TYR A 435 25.01 21.56 0.75
C TYR A 435 24.77 20.32 1.62
N VAL A 436 24.77 20.53 2.93
CA VAL A 436 24.31 19.54 3.92
C VAL A 436 23.10 20.13 4.65
N ALA A 437 21.95 19.47 4.57
CA ALA A 437 20.69 19.94 5.15
C ALA A 437 20.13 18.87 6.10
N LEU A 438 20.21 19.12 7.41
CA LEU A 438 19.86 18.15 8.45
C LEU A 438 18.92 18.74 9.48
N ARG A 439 18.10 17.89 10.10
CA ARG A 439 17.39 18.24 11.34
C ARG A 439 18.40 18.39 12.48
N ILE A 440 18.20 19.40 13.30
CA ILE A 440 18.93 19.59 14.55
C ILE A 440 18.26 18.69 15.59
N ALA A 441 18.94 17.61 15.98
CA ALA A 441 18.44 16.70 17.01
C ALA A 441 18.40 17.39 18.39
N ASP A 442 17.55 16.88 19.28
CA ASP A 442 17.38 17.45 20.62
C ASP A 442 18.73 17.52 21.36
N GLY A 443 19.02 18.69 21.93
CA GLY A 443 20.29 18.96 22.62
C GLY A 443 21.48 19.26 21.71
N ARG A 444 21.32 19.26 20.38
CA ARG A 444 22.33 19.71 19.41
C ARG A 444 22.06 21.14 18.92
N SER A 445 23.06 21.72 18.29
CA SER A 445 23.03 23.05 17.67
C SER A 445 23.39 22.98 16.18
N ALA A 446 23.15 24.06 15.44
CA ALA A 446 23.60 24.17 14.04
C ALA A 446 25.13 24.08 13.89
N LYS A 447 25.90 24.43 14.92
CA LYS A 447 27.37 24.24 14.92
C LYS A 447 27.74 22.77 14.94
N ASP A 448 26.95 21.93 15.62
CA ASP A 448 27.19 20.49 15.64
C ASP A 448 26.90 19.86 14.28
N VAL A 449 25.91 20.38 13.55
CA VAL A 449 25.64 19.98 12.16
C VAL A 449 26.79 20.37 11.23
N LEU A 450 27.34 21.59 11.39
CA LEU A 450 28.55 22.00 10.66
C LEU A 450 29.75 21.10 10.97
N GLY A 451 29.98 20.80 12.24
CA GLY A 451 31.06 19.90 12.66
C GLY A 451 30.87 18.47 12.12
N GLU A 452 29.63 18.00 12.03
CA GLU A 452 29.30 16.71 11.42
C GLU A 452 29.60 16.69 9.92
N ALA A 453 29.18 17.72 9.17
CA ALA A 453 29.52 17.85 7.76
C ALA A 453 31.04 17.82 7.52
N GLN A 454 31.82 18.50 8.37
CA GLN A 454 33.29 18.49 8.31
C GLN A 454 33.90 17.11 8.61
N ARG A 455 33.31 16.35 9.54
CA ARG A 455 33.76 14.98 9.85
C ARG A 455 33.43 14.00 8.73
N LEU A 456 32.24 14.10 8.15
CA LEU A 456 31.79 13.23 7.05
C LEU A 456 32.58 13.50 5.76
N HIS A 457 33.06 14.73 5.56
CA HIS A 457 33.83 15.13 4.38
C HIS A 457 35.17 15.78 4.75
N PRO A 458 36.18 14.98 5.18
CA PRO A 458 37.48 15.50 5.56
C PRO A 458 38.14 16.29 4.41
N GLY A 459 38.76 17.42 4.75
CA GLY A 459 39.44 18.29 3.78
C GLY A 459 38.53 19.26 3.00
N VAL A 460 37.20 19.13 3.15
CA VAL A 460 36.24 20.04 2.54
C VAL A 460 35.87 21.13 3.54
N ARG A 461 35.91 22.39 3.09
CA ARG A 461 35.49 23.52 3.94
C ARG A 461 34.00 23.76 3.76
N PHE A 462 33.32 23.84 4.89
CA PHE A 462 31.91 24.20 4.97
C PHE A 462 31.72 25.44 5.85
N ARG A 463 30.67 26.21 5.56
CA ARG A 463 30.17 27.30 6.40
C ARG A 463 28.70 27.10 6.72
N LEU A 464 28.26 27.55 7.88
CA LEU A 464 26.84 27.60 8.20
C LEU A 464 26.14 28.61 7.27
N ALA A 465 25.18 28.14 6.48
CA ALA A 465 24.37 29.00 5.60
C ALA A 465 23.12 29.51 6.33
N GLY A 466 22.59 28.77 7.30
CA GLY A 466 21.53 29.22 8.18
C GLY A 466 20.92 28.12 9.04
N GLU A 467 20.09 28.54 9.97
CA GLU A 467 19.34 27.70 10.91
C GLU A 467 17.93 28.28 11.03
N ALA A 468 16.92 27.41 10.95
CA ALA A 468 15.52 27.78 11.10
C ALA A 468 14.65 26.54 11.28
N GLY A 469 13.58 26.66 12.09
CA GLY A 469 12.57 25.61 12.18
C GLY A 469 13.05 24.25 12.70
N GLY A 470 14.17 24.22 13.43
CA GLY A 470 14.80 22.97 13.88
C GLY A 470 15.68 22.29 12.84
N TYR A 471 16.06 22.99 11.76
CA TYR A 471 16.96 22.50 10.72
C TYR A 471 18.15 23.44 10.56
N ALA A 472 19.27 22.87 10.11
CA ALA A 472 20.45 23.61 9.73
C ALA A 472 20.83 23.29 8.28
N VAL A 473 21.23 24.33 7.54
CA VAL A 473 21.81 24.19 6.20
C VAL A 473 23.23 24.70 6.23
N VAL A 474 24.13 23.86 5.76
CA VAL A 474 25.57 24.08 5.69
C VAL A 474 25.97 24.06 4.21
N GLN A 475 26.82 24.99 3.79
CA GLN A 475 27.24 25.16 2.40
C GLN A 475 28.74 24.94 2.26
N ARG A 476 29.15 24.23 1.21
CA ARG A 476 30.57 24.09 0.83
C ARG A 476 31.16 25.44 0.40
N VAL A 477 32.40 25.70 0.79
CA VAL A 477 33.14 26.92 0.46
C VAL A 477 34.47 26.55 -0.17
N GLY A 478 34.69 27.00 -1.41
CA GLY A 478 35.87 26.68 -2.19
C GLY A 478 35.54 26.77 -3.66
#